data_AF-A0A1Y6JU14-F1
#
_entry.id   AF-A0A1Y6JU14-F1
#
_cell.length_a   1.000
_cell.length_b   1.000
_cell.length_c   1.000
_cell.angle_alpha   90.00
_cell.angle_beta   90.00
_cell.angle_gamma   90.00
#
_symmetry.space_group_name_H-M   'P 1'
#
loop_
_entity.id
_entity.type
_entity.pdbx_description
1 polymer ?
#
loop_
_entity_poly.entity_id
_entity_poly.type
_entity_poly.pdbx_seq_one_letter_code
_entity_poly.pdbx_strand_id
1 'polypeptide(L)'
;MKEADFLDLVNQRINAAAQNIIDKKNTQLDDISYGKLDVLLALRRALMGNATPEDIGMLDAINDALQALGILQAKETFFGRIER
;
A
#
# COMPACT_ATOMS: atom_id res chain seq x y z
N MET A 1 7.52 13.65 -3.57
CA MET A 1 6.18 13.72 -2.93
C MET A 1 6.43 13.63 -1.44
N LYS A 2 5.86 14.57 -0.68
CA LYS A 2 6.04 14.60 0.78
C LYS A 2 5.30 13.44 1.44
N GLU A 3 5.84 12.96 2.55
CA GLU A 3 5.24 11.87 3.33
C GLU A 3 3.79 12.15 3.72
N ALA A 4 3.48 13.38 4.15
CA ALA A 4 2.11 13.79 4.49
C ALA A 4 1.15 13.71 3.30
N ASP A 5 1.56 14.21 2.13
CA ASP A 5 0.75 14.17 0.90
C ASP A 5 0.50 12.71 0.47
N PHE A 6 1.50 11.85 0.64
CA PHE A 6 1.39 10.44 0.32
C PHE A 6 0.45 9.70 1.30
N LEU A 7 0.56 9.99 2.60
CA LEU A 7 -0.34 9.44 3.61
C LEU A 7 -1.80 9.83 3.35
N ASP A 8 -2.05 11.08 2.96
CA ASP A 8 -3.39 11.55 2.58
C ASP A 8 -3.92 10.81 1.35
N LEU A 9 -3.07 10.61 0.33
CA LEU A 9 -3.43 9.81 -0.84
C LEU A 9 -3.78 8.36 -0.43
N VAL A 10 -2.98 7.73 0.43
CA VAL A 10 -3.25 6.37 0.93
C VAL A 10 -4.61 6.31 1.65
N ASN A 11 -4.90 7.27 2.52
CA ASN A 11 -6.19 7.36 3.21
C ASN A 11 -7.37 7.54 2.25
N GLN A 12 -7.23 8.37 1.22
CA GLN A 12 -8.25 8.51 0.18
C GLN A 12 -8.51 7.19 -0.56
N ARG A 13 -7.45 6.43 -0.87
CA ARG A 13 -7.58 5.13 -1.55
C ARG A 13 -8.21 4.06 -0.66
N ILE A 14 -7.91 4.06 0.64
CA ILE A 14 -8.58 3.19 1.64
C ILE A 14 -10.08 3.46 1.62
N ASN A 15 -10.48 4.73 1.74
CA ASN A 15 -11.90 5.10 1.77
C ASN A 15 -12.61 4.71 0.47
N ALA A 16 -11.98 4.90 -0.69
CA ALA A 16 -12.54 4.50 -1.97
C ALA A 16 -12.71 2.97 -2.09
N ALA A 17 -11.72 2.19 -1.64
CA ALA A 17 -11.82 0.73 -1.66
C ALA A 17 -12.88 0.20 -0.68
N ALA A 18 -12.98 0.77 0.52
CA ALA A 18 -14.04 0.45 1.47
C ALA A 18 -15.43 0.80 0.91
N GLN A 19 -15.58 1.96 0.27
CA GLN A 19 -16.84 2.37 -0.34
C GLN A 19 -17.27 1.41 -1.46
N ASN A 20 -16.34 0.92 -2.28
CA ASN A 20 -16.67 -0.04 -3.33
C ASN A 20 -17.26 -1.35 -2.77
N ILE A 21 -16.75 -1.83 -1.63
CA ILE A 21 -17.29 -3.03 -0.95
C ILE A 21 -18.68 -2.73 -0.38
N ILE A 22 -18.88 -1.54 0.20
CA ILE A 22 -20.19 -1.12 0.72
C ILE A 22 -21.23 -1.01 -0.39
N ASP A 23 -20.84 -0.52 -1.56
CA ASP A 23 -21.71 -0.37 -2.73
C ASP A 23 -22.15 -1.73 -3.34
N LYS A 24 -21.53 -2.85 -2.93
CA LYS A 24 -21.92 -4.24 -3.24
C LYS A 24 -22.28 -4.48 -4.71
N LYS A 25 -21.45 -3.98 -5.63
CA LYS A 25 -21.73 -4.06 -7.07
C LYS A 25 -21.66 -5.49 -7.58
N ASN A 26 -20.61 -6.23 -7.22
CA ASN A 26 -20.51 -7.68 -7.38
C ASN A 26 -19.32 -8.23 -6.55
N THR A 27 -19.28 -9.55 -6.35
CA THR A 27 -18.27 -10.23 -5.53
C THR A 27 -16.85 -10.08 -6.06
N GLN A 28 -16.64 -10.07 -7.38
CA GLN A 28 -15.32 -9.89 -7.98
C GLN A 28 -14.73 -8.50 -7.66
N LEU A 29 -15.57 -7.46 -7.68
CA LEU A 29 -15.18 -6.10 -7.32
C LEU A 29 -14.90 -5.97 -5.81
N ASP A 30 -15.61 -6.74 -4.99
CA ASP A 30 -15.36 -6.82 -3.56
C ASP A 30 -13.98 -7.44 -3.29
N ASP A 31 -13.64 -8.56 -3.96
CA ASP A 31 -12.35 -9.23 -3.83
C ASP A 31 -11.18 -8.31 -4.24
N ILE A 32 -11.34 -7.59 -5.36
CA ILE A 32 -10.36 -6.60 -5.82
C ILE A 32 -10.20 -5.46 -4.81
N SER A 33 -11.31 -4.98 -4.25
CA SER A 33 -11.29 -3.88 -3.29
C SER A 33 -10.71 -4.31 -1.94
N TYR A 34 -10.97 -5.55 -1.53
CA TYR A 34 -10.36 -6.16 -0.35
C TYR A 34 -8.85 -6.28 -0.50
N GLY A 35 -8.36 -6.82 -1.63
CA GLY A 35 -6.91 -6.90 -1.88
C GLY A 35 -6.21 -5.54 -1.87
N LYS A 36 -6.89 -4.49 -2.38
CA LYS A 36 -6.38 -3.11 -2.26
C LYS A 36 -6.37 -2.62 -0.82
N LEU A 37 -7.44 -2.85 -0.06
CA LEU A 37 -7.52 -2.45 1.34
C LEU A 37 -6.37 -3.06 2.15
N ASP A 38 -6.10 -4.34 1.95
CA ASP A 38 -5.08 -5.07 2.69
C ASP A 38 -3.70 -4.39 2.57
N VAL A 39 -3.24 -4.19 1.33
CA VAL A 39 -1.96 -3.50 1.04
C VAL A 39 -1.97 -2.05 1.53
N LEU A 40 -3.05 -1.31 1.32
CA LEU A 40 -3.12 0.11 1.69
C LEU A 40 -3.11 0.31 3.21
N LEU A 41 -3.73 -0.60 3.96
CA LEU A 41 -3.71 -0.56 5.42
C LEU A 41 -2.31 -0.86 5.97
N ALA A 42 -1.59 -1.83 5.39
CA ALA A 42 -0.19 -2.10 5.70
C ALA A 42 0.69 -0.87 5.42
N LEU A 43 0.49 -0.24 4.26
CA LEU A 43 1.20 0.97 3.84
C LEU A 43 0.96 2.14 4.81
N ARG A 44 -0.30 2.39 5.19
CA ARG A 44 -0.63 3.41 6.20
C ARG A 44 0.08 3.14 7.52
N ARG A 45 0.11 1.88 7.97
CA ARG A 45 0.76 1.54 9.23
C ARG A 45 2.27 1.79 9.19
N ALA A 46 2.91 1.42 8.09
CA ALA A 46 4.33 1.69 7.87
C ALA A 46 4.65 3.20 7.86
N LEU A 47 3.83 4.03 7.19
CA LEU A 47 4.00 5.49 7.20
C LEU A 47 3.84 6.09 8.60
N MET A 48 2.95 5.54 9.42
CA MET A 48 2.72 6.01 10.79
C MET A 48 3.72 5.44 11.82
N GLY A 49 4.68 4.61 11.39
CA GLY A 49 5.66 3.96 12.27
C GLY A 49 5.07 2.86 13.17
N ASN A 50 3.93 2.27 12.80
CA ASN A 50 3.26 1.20 13.55
C ASN A 50 3.02 -0.08 12.72
N ALA A 51 3.90 -0.34 11.75
CA ALA A 51 3.88 -1.59 10.97
C ALA A 51 4.10 -2.83 11.85
N THR A 52 3.32 -3.87 11.58
CA THR A 52 3.51 -5.21 12.11
C THR A 52 4.56 -5.98 11.30
N PRO A 53 5.10 -7.11 11.81
CA PRO A 53 5.98 -7.97 11.02
C PRO A 53 5.36 -8.47 9.70
N GLU A 54 4.04 -8.71 9.68
CA GLU A 54 3.31 -9.09 8.47
C GLU A 54 3.25 -7.94 7.46
N ASP A 55 2.99 -6.70 7.92
CA ASP A 55 3.06 -5.53 7.05
C ASP A 55 4.44 -5.36 6.42
N ILE A 56 5.50 -5.54 7.23
CA ILE A 56 6.88 -5.45 6.75
C ILE A 56 7.11 -6.51 5.68
N GLY A 57 6.77 -7.77 5.93
CA GLY A 57 6.95 -8.86 4.96
C GLY A 57 6.17 -8.65 3.67
N MET A 58 4.93 -8.16 3.74
CA MET A 58 4.11 -7.85 2.57
C MET A 58 4.75 -6.76 1.70
N LEU A 59 5.16 -5.65 2.33
CA LEU A 59 5.74 -4.51 1.61
C LEU A 59 7.15 -4.84 1.10
N ASP A 60 7.92 -5.67 1.81
CA ASP A 60 9.23 -6.15 1.39
C ASP A 60 9.13 -7.06 0.17
N ALA A 61 8.17 -7.99 0.14
CA ALA A 61 7.92 -8.81 -1.05
C ALA A 61 7.59 -7.98 -2.30
N ILE A 62 6.87 -6.85 -2.13
CA ILE A 62 6.62 -5.91 -3.22
C ILE A 62 7.93 -5.23 -3.66
N ASN A 63 8.77 -4.80 -2.73
CA ASN A 63 10.08 -4.23 -3.05
C ASN A 63 10.96 -5.23 -3.80
N ASP A 64 11.05 -6.48 -3.32
CA ASP A 64 11.82 -7.55 -3.94
C ASP A 64 11.39 -7.80 -5.39
N ALA A 65 10.08 -7.85 -5.65
CA ALA A 65 9.55 -8.00 -7.00
C ALA A 65 9.94 -6.81 -7.90
N LEU A 66 9.83 -5.58 -7.41
CA LEU A 66 10.21 -4.37 -8.16
C LEU A 66 11.72 -4.31 -8.43
N GLN A 67 12.55 -4.76 -7.48
CA GLN A 67 13.99 -4.86 -7.64
C GLN A 67 14.38 -5.95 -8.64
N ALA A 68 13.74 -7.11 -8.58
CA ALA A 68 13.96 -8.20 -9.53
C ALA A 68 13.61 -7.78 -10.98
N LEU A 69 12.61 -6.91 -11.15
CA LEU A 69 12.24 -6.31 -12.43
C LEU A 69 13.15 -5.13 -12.84
N GLY A 70 14.09 -4.71 -12.00
CA GLY A 70 14.97 -3.57 -12.24
C GLY A 70 14.29 -2.19 -12.19
N ILE A 71 13.06 -2.11 -11.66
CA ILE A 71 12.31 -0.86 -11.48
C ILE A 71 12.89 -0.07 -10.29
N LEU A 72 13.24 -0.79 -9.22
CA LEU A 72 14.00 -0.29 -8.09
C LEU A 72 15.44 -0.83 -8.16
N GLN A 73 16.41 -0.05 -7.70
CA GLN A 73 17.78 -0.54 -7.55
C GLN A 73 17.91 -1.51 -6.37
N ALA A 74 18.97 -2.32 -6.37
CA ALA A 74 19.26 -3.19 -5.24
C ALA A 74 19.35 -2.37 -3.94
N LYS A 75 18.64 -2.81 -2.89
CA LYS A 75 18.49 -2.13 -1.59
C LYS A 75 17.65 -0.85 -1.60
N GLU A 76 17.06 -0.49 -2.73
CA GLU A 76 16.10 0.61 -2.82
C GLU A 76 14.69 0.10 -2.50
N THR A 77 13.94 0.84 -1.69
CA THR A 77 12.53 0.56 -1.43
C THR A 77 11.68 1.70 -1.97
N PHE A 78 10.41 1.43 -2.29
CA PHE A 78 9.51 2.51 -2.70
C PHE A 78 9.32 3.55 -1.58
N PHE A 79 9.44 3.16 -0.29
CA PHE A 79 9.48 4.09 0.83
C PHE A 79 10.67 5.04 0.80
N GLY A 80 11.85 4.55 0.36
CA GLY A 80 13.05 5.37 0.21
C GLY A 80 12.90 6.50 -0.81
N ARG A 81 11.88 6.45 -1.66
CA ARG A 81 11.55 7.51 -2.65
C ARG A 81 10.63 8.60 -2.11
N ILE A 82 10.15 8.48 -0.86
CA ILE A 82 9.30 9.48 -0.22
C ILE A 82 10.19 10.60 0.34
N GLU A 83 9.83 11.84 0.06
CA GLU A 83 10.50 13.01 0.64
C GLU A 83 9.99 13.21 2.07
N ARG A 84 10.91 13.23 3.03
CA ARG A 84 10.60 13.54 4.43
C ARG A 84 10.55 15.05 4.66
#